data_AF-A0A7Z9FLL1-F1
#
_entry.id   AF-A0A7Z9FLL1-F1
#
_cell.length_a   1.000
_cell.length_b   1.000
_cell.length_c   1.000
_cell.angle_alpha   90.00
_cell.angle_beta   90.00
_cell.angle_gamma   90.00
#
_symmetry.space_group_name_H-M   'P 1'
#
loop_
_entity.id
_entity.type
_entity.pdbx_description
1 polymer ?
#
loop_
_entity_poly.entity_id
_entity_poly.type
_entity_poly.pdbx_seq_one_letter_code
_entity_poly.pdbx_strand_id
1 'polypeptide(L)' 'MYTGKWKDGNKQGKGTLTYTNGSKYVGNWKDNKKNQGTFTYGKGEWEGDKYEGEWMNG' A
#
# COMPACT_ATOMS: atom_id res chain seq x y z
N MET A 1 3.16 7.09 6.51
CA MET A 1 2.49 8.22 5.83
C MET A 1 1.66 7.71 4.67
N TYR A 2 0.43 8.19 4.48
CA TYR A 2 -0.39 7.86 3.31
C TYR A 2 -0.60 9.08 2.42
N THR A 3 -0.52 8.88 1.10
CA THR A 3 -0.77 9.89 0.08
C THR A 3 -1.71 9.30 -0.96
N GLY A 4 -2.92 9.80 -1.06
CA GLY A 4 -3.93 9.28 -1.98
C GLY A 4 -5.30 9.88 -1.75
N LYS A 5 -6.32 9.35 -2.45
CA LYS A 5 -7.69 9.84 -2.30
C LYS A 5 -8.31 9.32 -1.01
N TRP A 6 -9.07 10.19 -0.37
CA TRP A 6 -9.89 9.88 0.78
C TRP A 6 -11.35 10.13 0.43
N LYS A 7 -12.24 9.28 0.94
CA LYS A 7 -13.68 9.44 0.85
C LYS A 7 -14.28 9.01 2.19
N ASP A 8 -15.09 9.85 2.80
CA ASP A 8 -15.78 9.57 4.06
C ASP A 8 -14.83 9.11 5.19
N GLY A 9 -13.64 9.71 5.26
CA GLY A 9 -12.61 9.34 6.24
C GLY A 9 -11.83 8.05 5.92
N ASN A 10 -12.12 7.39 4.79
CA ASN A 10 -11.48 6.16 4.36
C ASN A 10 -10.59 6.36 3.14
N LYS A 11 -9.45 5.65 3.09
CA LYS A 11 -8.59 5.57 1.90
C LYS A 11 -9.33 4.87 0.77
N GLN A 12 -9.36 5.51 -0.39
CA GLN A 12 -10.13 5.08 -1.56
C GLN A 12 -9.33 5.35 -2.84
N GLY A 13 -9.54 4.56 -3.88
CA GLY A 13 -8.84 4.69 -5.16
C GLY A 13 -7.31 4.56 -5.07
N LYS A 14 -6.59 5.17 -6.01
CA LYS A 14 -5.12 5.07 -6.05
C LYS A 14 -4.47 5.82 -4.88
N GLY A 15 -3.53 5.16 -4.20
CA GLY A 15 -2.77 5.76 -3.11
C GLY A 15 -1.49 5.01 -2.76
N THR A 16 -0.59 5.75 -2.13
CA THR A 16 0.71 5.27 -1.64
C THR A 16 0.70 5.27 -0.11
N LEU A 17 1.05 4.15 0.51
CA LEU A 17 1.31 4.05 1.95
C LEU A 17 2.78 3.76 2.18
N THR A 18 3.48 4.69 2.81
CA THR A 18 4.87 4.53 3.26
C THR A 18 4.88 4.15 4.74
N TYR A 19 5.59 3.07 5.07
CA TYR A 19 5.81 2.56 6.41
C TYR A 19 7.07 3.18 7.02
N THR A 20 7.20 3.11 8.34
CA THR A 20 8.34 3.68 9.08
C THR A 20 9.67 2.99 8.76
N ASN A 21 9.64 1.71 8.39
CA ASN A 21 10.82 0.94 7.94
C ASN A 21 11.24 1.25 6.49
N GLY A 22 10.55 2.18 5.81
CA GLY A 22 10.80 2.51 4.41
C GLY A 22 10.06 1.62 3.41
N SER A 23 9.33 0.58 3.86
CA SER A 23 8.45 -0.17 2.96
C SER A 23 7.40 0.76 2.39
N LYS A 24 6.97 0.52 1.15
CA LYS A 24 5.90 1.28 0.51
C LYS A 24 4.91 0.36 -0.18
N TYR A 25 3.64 0.69 -0.10
CA TYR A 25 2.60 0.11 -0.94
C TYR A 25 2.09 1.16 -1.89
N VAL A 26 2.06 0.87 -3.19
CA VAL A 26 1.47 1.72 -4.23
C VAL A 26 0.39 0.91 -4.92
N GLY A 27 -0.87 1.34 -4.80
CA GLY A 27 -1.96 0.55 -5.35
C GLY A 27 -3.33 1.18 -5.15
N ASN A 28 -4.35 0.39 -5.45
CA ASN A 28 -5.74 0.74 -5.22
C ASN A 28 -6.13 0.46 -3.77
N TRP A 29 -6.96 1.35 -3.22
CA TRP A 29 -7.52 1.30 -1.88
C TRP A 29 -9.03 1.28 -1.98
N LYS A 30 -9.68 0.51 -1.10
CA LYS A 30 -11.13 0.50 -0.92
C LYS A 30 -11.42 0.36 0.56
N ASP A 31 -12.08 1.36 1.13
CA ASP A 31 -12.50 1.37 2.54
C ASP A 31 -11.35 1.05 3.51
N ASN A 32 -10.23 1.77 3.37
CA ASN A 32 -8.97 1.56 4.11
C ASN A 32 -8.22 0.24 3.84
N LYS A 33 -8.76 -0.67 3.02
CA LYS A 33 -8.09 -1.90 2.63
C LYS A 33 -7.27 -1.69 1.35
N LYS A 34 -6.10 -2.32 1.31
CA LYS A 34 -5.32 -2.48 0.08
C LYS A 34 -6.11 -3.37 -0.88
N ASN A 35 -5.95 -3.17 -2.17
CA ASN A 35 -6.48 -4.04 -3.20
C ASN A 35 -5.29 -4.41 -4.12
N GLN A 36 -5.42 -4.23 -5.43
CA GLN A 36 -4.32 -4.45 -6.36
C GLN A 36 -3.23 -3.39 -6.25
N GLY A 37 -1.98 -3.82 -6.10
CA GLY A 37 -0.84 -2.91 -6.07
C GLY A 37 0.51 -3.59 -5.89
N THR A 38 1.53 -2.77 -5.88
CA THR A 38 2.92 -3.15 -5.66
C THR A 38 3.32 -2.79 -4.24
N PHE A 39 3.80 -3.76 -3.48
CA PHE A 39 4.53 -3.56 -2.24
C PHE A 39 6.02 -3.58 -2.52
N THR A 40 6.77 -2.61 -2.03
CA THR A 40 8.23 -2.61 -2.00
C THR A 40 8.68 -2.71 -0.55
N TYR A 41 9.54 -3.68 -0.27
CA TYR A 41 10.10 -3.89 1.06
C TYR A 41 11.18 -2.84 1.32
N GLY A 42 11.07 -2.17 2.47
CA GLY A 42 12.10 -1.29 2.99
C GLY A 42 13.15 -2.08 3.76
N LYS A 43 13.82 -1.43 4.71
CA LYS A 43 14.90 -2.04 5.48
C LYS A 43 14.46 -3.35 6.14
N GLY A 44 15.19 -4.42 5.85
CA GLY A 44 14.91 -5.77 6.32
C GLY A 44 15.58 -6.83 5.43
N GLU A 45 15.28 -8.10 5.69
CA GLU A 45 15.81 -9.25 4.94
C GLU A 45 15.53 -9.18 3.43
N TRP A 46 14.40 -8.58 3.06
CA TRP A 46 13.93 -8.46 1.69
C TRP A 46 14.07 -7.02 1.15
N GLU A 47 15.00 -6.22 1.69
CA GLU A 47 15.12 -4.81 1.31
C GLU A 47 15.28 -4.62 -0.21
N GLY A 48 14.41 -3.77 -0.78
CA GLY A 48 14.39 -3.50 -2.22
C GLY A 48 13.50 -4.45 -3.03
N ASP A 49 13.10 -5.59 -2.46
CA ASP A 49 12.22 -6.53 -3.15
C ASP A 49 10.84 -5.94 -3.37
N LYS A 50 10.17 -6.47 -4.40
CA LYS A 50 8.85 -6.04 -4.80
C LYS A 50 7.91 -7.22 -4.90
N TYR A 51 6.72 -7.03 -4.37
CA TYR A 51 5.60 -7.95 -4.52
C TYR A 51 4.46 -7.24 -5.24
N GLU A 52 4.04 -7.78 -6.37
CA GLU A 52 2.89 -7.31 -7.13
C GLU A 52 1.76 -8.31 -6.97
N GLY A 53 0.61 -7.85 -6.50
CA GLY A 53 -0.50 -8.76 -6.26
C GLY A 53 -1.79 -8.05 -5.90
N GLU A 54 -2.85 -8.85 -5.84
CA GLU A 54 -4.16 -8.43 -5.34
C GLU A 54 -4.25 -8.75 -3.85
N TRP A 55 -4.31 -7.70 -3.03
CA TRP A 55 -4.53 -7.83 -1.60
C TRP A 55 -6.04 -7.78 -1.28
N MET A 56 -6.86 -8.54 -2.01
CA MET A 56 -8.28 -8.64 -1.66
C MET A 56 -8.47 -9.62 -0.50
N ASN A 57 -9.14 -9.16 0.58
CA ASN A 57 -9.71 -9.94 1.69
C ASN A 57 -9.15 -11.37 1.87
N GLY A 58 -8.22 -11.52 2.80
CA GLY A 58 -8.33 -12.63 3.75
C GLY A 58 -9.49 -12.35 4.71
#